data_AF-A0A8T6NXV0-F1
#
_entry.id   AF-A0A8T6NXV0-F1
#
_cell.length_a   1.000
_cell.length_b   1.000
_cell.length_c   1.000
_cell.angle_alpha   90.00
_cell.angle_beta   90.00
_cell.angle_gamma   90.00
#
_symmetry.space_group_name_H-M   'P 1'
#
loop_
_entity.id
_entity.type
_entity.pdbx_description
1 polymer ?
#
loop_
_entity_poly.entity_id
_entity_poly.type
_entity_poly.pdbx_seq_one_letter_code
_entity_poly.pdbx_strand_id
1 'polypeptide(L)'
;MMAQENGQNSGARGLLRAAFTFIGMVAVFVLGTAIGIGLGVFVIDSPASAAAPLYNPDASVDAEADLSIFWEAWNTVEDRFYYDIPSEQDRVYGAIEGMLTALDDPYTAFTDPEVTAILNEDTSGNFEGIGAYVEEAREGGVYIIRTFEGGPAAEAGVRGGGIIVAGDGEDIAANL
;
A
#
# COMPACT_ATOMS: atom_id res chain seq x y z
N MET A 1 87.71 15.12 11.29
CA MET A 1 86.79 15.52 10.21
C MET A 1 86.15 14.28 9.63
N MET A 2 84.93 13.90 10.04
CA MET A 2 83.99 13.08 9.24
C MET A 2 82.58 13.40 9.76
N ALA A 3 81.89 14.29 9.05
CA ALA A 3 80.51 14.66 9.33
C ALA A 3 79.55 13.72 8.61
N GLN A 4 78.40 13.52 9.25
CA GLN A 4 77.19 12.82 8.82
C GLN A 4 76.80 13.10 7.36
N GLU A 5 76.18 12.12 6.70
CA GLU A 5 74.87 12.33 6.06
C GLU A 5 74.19 11.00 5.69
N ASN A 6 72.87 11.04 5.51
CA ASN A 6 71.99 10.00 4.97
C ASN A 6 71.40 8.92 5.91
N GLY A 7 70.56 9.37 6.86
CA GLY A 7 69.56 8.54 7.55
C GLY A 7 68.10 8.97 7.35
N GLN A 8 67.82 10.02 6.57
CA GLN A 8 66.49 10.66 6.52
C GLN A 8 65.64 10.32 5.27
N ASN A 9 66.15 9.49 4.34
CA ASN A 9 65.49 9.23 3.05
C ASN A 9 64.67 7.93 2.96
N SER A 10 64.61 7.14 4.04
CA SER A 10 63.88 5.85 4.03
C SER A 10 62.39 6.00 4.38
N GLY A 11 62.02 6.94 5.27
CA GLY A 11 60.62 7.18 5.68
C GLY A 11 59.77 7.86 4.60
N ALA A 12 60.35 8.83 3.89
CA ALA A 12 59.65 9.58 2.83
C ALA A 12 59.26 8.68 1.63
N ARG A 13 60.09 7.69 1.30
CA ARG A 13 59.83 6.74 0.20
C ARG A 13 58.71 5.74 0.53
N GLY A 14 58.51 5.40 1.81
CA GLY A 14 57.40 4.55 2.26
C GLY A 14 56.06 5.29 2.27
N LEU A 15 56.06 6.53 2.76
CA LEU A 15 54.88 7.41 2.76
C LEU A 15 54.39 7.73 1.35
N LEU A 16 55.30 7.99 0.41
CA LEU A 16 54.93 8.22 -0.99
C LEU A 16 54.27 6.99 -1.61
N ARG A 17 54.81 5.79 -1.37
CA ARG A 17 54.21 4.53 -1.87
C ARG A 17 52.83 4.27 -1.27
N ALA A 18 52.66 4.51 0.03
CA ALA A 18 51.37 4.37 0.71
C ALA A 18 50.31 5.36 0.17
N ALA A 19 50.71 6.60 -0.11
CA ALA A 19 49.84 7.60 -0.72
C ALA A 19 49.41 7.20 -2.14
N PHE A 20 50.32 6.69 -2.98
CA PHE A 20 49.98 6.20 -4.31
C PHE A 20 49.03 5.00 -4.28
N THR A 21 49.22 4.04 -3.36
CA THR A 21 48.31 2.90 -3.21
C THR A 21 46.93 3.30 -2.71
N PHE A 22 46.85 4.27 -1.80
CA PHE A 22 45.58 4.78 -1.28
C PHE A 22 44.80 5.54 -2.35
N ILE A 23 45.47 6.41 -3.12
CA ILE A 23 44.86 7.12 -4.26
C ILE A 23 44.36 6.12 -5.31
N GLY A 24 45.11 5.05 -5.58
CA GLY A 24 44.67 3.97 -6.47
C GLY A 24 43.39 3.27 -6.00
N MET A 25 43.28 2.95 -4.71
CA MET A 25 42.06 2.33 -4.14
C MET A 25 40.85 3.26 -4.20
N VAL A 26 41.03 4.56 -3.91
CA VAL A 26 39.96 5.55 -4.03
C VAL A 26 39.51 5.70 -5.48
N ALA A 27 40.44 5.71 -6.45
CA ALA A 27 40.11 5.77 -7.87
C ALA A 27 39.31 4.55 -8.33
N VAL A 28 39.67 3.33 -7.88
CA VAL A 28 38.92 2.10 -8.18
C VAL A 28 37.53 2.11 -7.53
N PHE A 29 37.40 2.61 -6.30
CA PHE A 29 36.12 2.72 -5.62
C PHE A 29 35.18 3.74 -6.29
N VAL A 30 35.71 4.90 -6.72
CA VAL A 30 34.95 5.91 -7.46
C VAL A 30 34.54 5.39 -8.85
N LEU A 31 35.42 4.68 -9.56
CA LEU A 31 35.05 4.04 -10.83
C LEU A 31 33.98 2.96 -10.62
N GLY A 32 34.13 2.12 -9.60
CA GLY A 32 33.19 1.04 -9.29
C GLY A 32 31.80 1.56 -8.90
N THR A 33 31.73 2.63 -8.11
CA THR A 33 30.47 3.28 -7.74
C THR A 33 29.83 4.00 -8.93
N ALA A 34 30.61 4.64 -9.80
CA ALA A 34 30.09 5.25 -11.03
C ALA A 34 29.53 4.21 -12.01
N ILE A 35 30.20 3.07 -12.18
CA ILE A 35 29.70 1.95 -13.00
C ILE A 35 28.48 1.29 -12.35
N GLY A 36 28.50 1.11 -11.03
CA GLY A 36 27.38 0.52 -10.27
C GLY A 36 26.12 1.38 -10.30
N ILE A 37 26.23 2.71 -10.12
CA ILE A 37 25.11 3.65 -10.25
C ILE A 37 24.67 3.75 -11.71
N GLY A 38 25.59 3.77 -12.68
CA GLY A 38 25.25 3.79 -14.10
C GLY A 38 24.47 2.55 -14.56
N LEU A 39 24.90 1.36 -14.15
CA LEU A 39 24.17 0.11 -14.40
C LEU A 39 22.88 0.03 -13.59
N GLY A 40 22.87 0.49 -12.34
CA GLY A 40 21.69 0.50 -11.48
C GLY A 40 20.58 1.41 -12.01
N VAL A 41 20.91 2.63 -12.43
CA VAL A 41 19.97 3.58 -13.06
C VAL A 41 19.46 3.03 -14.40
N PHE A 42 20.32 2.37 -15.20
CA PHE A 42 19.90 1.74 -16.45
C PHE A 42 18.95 0.55 -16.23
N VAL A 43 19.11 -0.22 -15.15
CA VAL A 43 18.19 -1.32 -14.79
C VAL A 43 16.83 -0.79 -14.31
N ILE A 44 16.81 0.33 -13.58
CA ILE A 44 15.57 0.95 -13.08
C ILE A 44 14.80 1.63 -14.23
N ASP A 45 15.49 2.24 -15.19
CA ASP A 45 14.91 2.92 -16.36
C ASP A 45 14.76 2.00 -17.58
N SER A 46 15.09 0.72 -17.45
CA SER A 46 14.84 -0.27 -18.50
C SER A 46 13.33 -0.53 -18.60
N PRO A 47 12.73 -0.49 -19.80
CA PRO A 47 11.31 -0.81 -20.00
C PRO A 47 10.95 -2.27 -19.63
N ALA A 48 11.95 -3.10 -19.34
CA ALA A 48 11.79 -4.45 -18.80
C ALA A 48 11.52 -4.49 -17.28
N SER A 49 11.64 -3.36 -16.56
CA SER A 49 11.29 -3.22 -15.13
C SER A 49 9.95 -2.52 -14.91
N ALA A 50 9.17 -2.25 -15.97
CA ALA A 50 7.74 -2.20 -15.80
C ALA A 50 7.35 -3.61 -15.34
N ALA A 51 6.98 -3.76 -14.06
CA ALA A 51 6.07 -4.82 -13.67
C ALA A 51 4.97 -4.78 -14.74
N ALA A 52 4.95 -5.78 -15.62
CA ALA A 52 3.92 -5.86 -16.62
C ALA A 52 2.60 -5.71 -15.85
N PRO A 53 1.68 -4.82 -16.27
CA PRO A 53 0.39 -4.76 -15.62
C PRO A 53 -0.12 -6.20 -15.59
N LEU A 54 -0.61 -6.67 -14.44
CA LEU A 54 -1.34 -7.94 -14.32
C LEU A 54 -2.65 -7.92 -15.12
N TYR A 55 -2.75 -7.06 -16.12
CA TYR A 55 -3.77 -7.04 -17.12
C TYR A 55 -3.38 -8.06 -18.19
N ASN A 56 -3.75 -9.31 -17.94
CA ASN A 56 -3.81 -10.33 -18.95
C ASN A 56 -5.24 -10.30 -19.55
N PRO A 57 -5.47 -9.61 -20.69
CA PRO A 57 -6.79 -9.63 -21.34
C PRO A 57 -7.19 -11.05 -21.81
N ASP A 58 -6.21 -11.97 -21.87
CA ASP A 58 -6.39 -13.38 -22.19
C ASP A 58 -6.43 -14.28 -20.94
N ALA A 59 -6.58 -13.71 -19.73
CA ALA A 59 -7.07 -14.50 -18.60
C ALA A 59 -8.54 -14.78 -18.85
N SER A 60 -8.82 -15.65 -19.82
CA SER A 60 -10.15 -16.20 -19.99
C SER A 60 -10.48 -16.90 -18.67
N VAL A 61 -11.47 -16.36 -17.96
CA VAL A 61 -12.28 -17.19 -17.06
C VAL A 61 -12.53 -18.49 -17.82
N ASP A 62 -12.11 -19.63 -17.25
CA ASP A 62 -12.23 -20.93 -17.91
C ASP A 62 -13.60 -21.01 -18.59
N ALA A 63 -13.60 -21.38 -19.87
CA ALA A 63 -14.72 -21.22 -20.81
C ALA A 63 -16.01 -22.00 -20.46
N GLU A 64 -16.12 -22.50 -19.23
CA GLU A 64 -17.29 -23.16 -18.64
C GLU A 64 -18.21 -22.17 -17.90
N ALA A 65 -17.72 -21.03 -17.42
CA ALA A 65 -18.56 -20.05 -16.74
C ALA A 65 -19.45 -19.30 -17.74
N ASP A 66 -20.75 -19.57 -17.70
CA ASP A 66 -21.74 -18.84 -18.50
C ASP A 66 -22.06 -17.48 -17.87
N LEU A 67 -21.33 -16.46 -18.33
CA LEU A 67 -21.55 -15.07 -17.92
C LEU A 67 -22.75 -14.41 -18.62
N SER A 68 -23.47 -15.10 -19.53
CA SER A 68 -24.61 -14.50 -20.22
C SER A 68 -25.71 -14.09 -19.24
N ILE A 69 -25.97 -14.92 -18.22
CA ILE A 69 -26.93 -14.64 -17.15
C ILE A 69 -26.49 -13.45 -16.30
N PHE A 70 -25.19 -13.33 -16.02
CA PHE A 70 -24.64 -12.17 -15.32
C PHE A 70 -24.91 -10.88 -16.08
N TRP A 71 -24.63 -10.85 -17.40
CA TRP A 71 -24.87 -9.68 -18.23
C TRP A 71 -26.35 -9.37 -18.42
N GLU A 72 -27.21 -10.38 -18.51
CA GLU A 72 -28.66 -10.18 -18.54
C GLU A 72 -29.15 -9.50 -17.25
N ALA A 73 -28.67 -9.95 -16.09
CA ALA A 73 -29.00 -9.34 -14.81
C ALA A 73 -28.46 -7.90 -14.73
N TRP A 74 -27.21 -7.67 -15.13
CA TRP A 74 -26.59 -6.35 -15.18
C TRP A 74 -27.44 -5.36 -15.99
N ASN A 75 -27.76 -5.72 -17.24
CA ASN A 75 -28.55 -4.88 -18.14
C ASN A 75 -29.98 -4.69 -17.63
N THR A 76 -30.57 -5.72 -17.00
CA THR A 76 -31.92 -5.61 -16.43
C THR A 76 -31.96 -4.59 -15.30
N VAL A 77 -30.95 -4.56 -14.43
CA VAL A 77 -30.83 -3.53 -13.39
C VAL A 77 -30.66 -2.16 -14.04
N GLU A 78 -29.79 -2.05 -15.04
CA GLU A 78 -29.54 -0.77 -15.72
C GLU A 78 -30.79 -0.19 -16.41
N ASP A 79 -31.58 -1.05 -17.06
CA ASP A 79 -32.76 -0.63 -17.83
C ASP A 79 -34.01 -0.44 -16.96
N ARG A 80 -34.13 -1.19 -15.85
CA ARG A 80 -35.39 -1.32 -15.10
C ARG A 80 -35.34 -0.89 -13.65
N PHE A 81 -34.16 -0.60 -13.11
CA PHE A 81 -34.07 -0.12 -11.73
C PHE A 81 -34.66 1.30 -11.65
N TYR A 82 -35.51 1.51 -10.64
CA TYR A 82 -36.35 2.70 -10.55
C TYR A 82 -35.64 3.88 -9.86
N TYR A 83 -34.59 3.61 -9.08
CA TYR A 83 -33.85 4.59 -8.29
C TYR A 83 -32.47 4.87 -8.89
N ASP A 84 -31.69 5.69 -8.20
CA ASP A 84 -30.29 5.94 -8.55
C ASP A 84 -29.49 4.63 -8.46
N ILE A 85 -28.81 4.31 -9.55
CA ILE A 85 -27.96 3.13 -9.66
C ILE A 85 -26.55 3.55 -9.22
N PRO A 86 -25.87 2.73 -8.39
CA PRO A 86 -24.46 2.94 -8.07
C PRO A 86 -23.60 3.01 -9.34
N SER A 87 -22.38 3.56 -9.21
CA SER A 87 -21.50 3.64 -10.37
C SER A 87 -21.20 2.23 -10.93
N GLU A 88 -20.84 2.16 -12.22
CA GLU A 88 -20.41 0.88 -12.82
C GLU A 88 -19.30 0.23 -11.99
N GLN A 89 -18.37 1.05 -11.47
CA GLN A 89 -17.25 0.57 -10.69
C GLN A 89 -17.70 -0.03 -9.35
N ASP A 90 -18.62 0.62 -8.63
CA ASP A 90 -19.19 0.11 -7.38
C ASP A 90 -19.93 -1.20 -7.59
N ARG A 91 -20.67 -1.32 -8.71
CA ARG A 91 -21.37 -2.55 -9.07
C ARG A 91 -20.40 -3.69 -9.40
N VAL A 92 -19.26 -3.40 -10.04
CA VAL A 92 -18.20 -4.40 -10.25
C VAL A 92 -17.63 -4.88 -8.92
N TYR A 93 -17.36 -3.96 -7.98
CA TYR A 93 -16.87 -4.33 -6.66
C TYR A 93 -17.88 -5.17 -5.88
N GLY A 94 -19.15 -4.78 -5.88
CA GLY A 94 -20.22 -5.58 -5.28
C GLY A 94 -20.37 -6.98 -5.91
N ALA A 95 -20.15 -7.10 -7.23
CA ALA A 95 -20.13 -8.41 -7.89
C ALA A 95 -18.95 -9.29 -7.41
N ILE A 96 -17.77 -8.70 -7.20
CA ILE A 96 -16.60 -9.39 -6.65
C ILE A 96 -16.88 -9.83 -5.21
N GLU A 97 -17.42 -8.96 -4.36
CA GLU A 97 -17.80 -9.29 -2.98
C GLU A 97 -18.82 -10.43 -2.93
N GLY A 98 -19.82 -10.42 -3.82
CA GLY A 98 -20.78 -11.50 -3.96
C GLY A 98 -20.13 -12.84 -4.33
N MET A 99 -19.15 -12.83 -5.24
CA MET A 99 -18.37 -14.03 -5.58
C MET A 99 -17.56 -14.55 -4.38
N LEU A 100 -16.95 -13.66 -3.60
CA LEU A 100 -16.16 -14.06 -2.43
C LEU A 100 -17.05 -14.58 -1.29
N THR A 101 -18.22 -14.01 -1.10
CA THR A 101 -19.21 -14.48 -0.12
C THR A 101 -19.62 -15.94 -0.39
N ALA A 102 -19.67 -16.34 -1.67
CA ALA A 102 -19.99 -17.72 -2.04
C ALA A 102 -18.91 -18.75 -1.62
N LEU A 103 -17.71 -18.30 -1.25
CA LEU A 103 -16.64 -19.17 -0.75
C LEU A 103 -16.84 -19.58 0.72
N ASP A 104 -17.72 -18.89 1.46
CA ASP A 104 -17.93 -19.09 2.91
C ASP A 104 -16.62 -19.06 3.72
N ASP A 105 -15.62 -18.31 3.23
CA ASP A 105 -14.32 -18.15 3.87
C ASP A 105 -14.22 -16.76 4.52
N PRO A 106 -14.23 -16.66 5.86
CA PRO A 106 -14.17 -15.38 6.55
C PRO A 106 -12.84 -14.65 6.41
N TYR A 107 -11.81 -15.30 5.85
CA TYR A 107 -10.49 -14.71 5.65
C TYR A 107 -10.26 -14.21 4.22
N THR A 108 -11.19 -14.49 3.30
CA THR A 108 -11.10 -14.02 1.92
C THR A 108 -12.01 -12.82 1.74
N ALA A 109 -11.40 -11.65 1.53
CA ALA A 109 -12.12 -10.41 1.29
C ALA A 109 -11.50 -9.65 0.10
N PHE A 110 -12.34 -8.89 -0.59
CA PHE A 110 -11.91 -7.91 -1.57
C PHE A 110 -11.81 -6.56 -0.87
N THR A 111 -10.78 -5.79 -1.19
CA THR A 111 -10.58 -4.45 -0.63
C THR A 111 -10.64 -3.45 -1.77
N ASP A 112 -11.62 -2.55 -1.72
CA ASP A 112 -11.69 -1.38 -2.60
C ASP A 112 -10.42 -0.51 -2.45
N PRO A 113 -9.95 0.18 -3.51
CA PRO A 113 -8.88 1.18 -3.43
C PRO A 113 -8.98 2.17 -2.25
N GLU A 114 -10.16 2.67 -1.91
CA GLU A 114 -10.38 3.60 -0.80
C GLU A 114 -10.12 2.94 0.55
N VAL A 115 -10.66 1.73 0.76
CA VAL A 115 -10.41 0.94 1.98
C VAL A 115 -8.94 0.52 2.06
N THR A 116 -8.32 0.22 0.91
CA THR A 116 -6.89 -0.12 0.82
C THR A 116 -6.03 1.08 1.24
N ALA A 117 -6.42 2.30 0.89
CA ALA A 117 -5.71 3.50 1.31
C ALA A 117 -5.73 3.65 2.84
N ILE A 118 -6.88 3.47 3.47
CA ILE A 118 -7.05 3.51 4.92
C ILE A 118 -6.21 2.42 5.61
N LEU A 119 -6.22 1.19 5.09
CA LEU A 119 -5.40 0.09 5.64
C LEU A 119 -3.89 0.35 5.50
N ASN A 120 -3.48 1.01 4.43
CA ASN A 120 -2.09 1.42 4.24
C ASN A 120 -1.70 2.56 5.19
N GLU A 121 -2.60 3.50 5.48
CA GLU A 121 -2.42 4.54 6.49
C GLU A 121 -2.20 3.91 7.88
N ASP A 122 -3.07 2.97 8.27
CA ASP A 122 -2.95 2.18 9.50
C ASP A 122 -1.59 1.47 9.59
N THR A 123 -1.17 0.81 8.50
CA THR A 123 0.11 0.08 8.44
C THR A 123 1.32 1.01 8.50
N SER A 124 1.20 2.22 7.94
CA SER A 124 2.25 3.24 7.96
C SER A 124 2.42 3.91 9.33
N GLY A 125 1.48 3.68 10.26
CA GLY A 125 1.44 4.31 11.58
C GLY A 125 0.91 5.75 11.56
N ASN A 126 0.43 6.22 10.41
CA ASN A 126 -0.32 7.46 10.30
C ASN A 126 -1.80 7.14 10.52
N PHE A 127 -2.22 7.14 11.78
CA PHE A 127 -3.62 6.92 12.14
C PHE A 127 -4.39 8.25 12.07
N GLU A 128 -5.30 8.38 11.12
CA GLU A 128 -6.29 9.47 11.06
C GLU A 128 -7.67 8.92 11.43
N GLY A 129 -8.31 9.49 12.45
CA GLY A 129 -9.64 9.04 12.88
C GLY A 129 -10.03 9.53 14.27
N ILE A 130 -11.23 9.15 14.71
CA ILE A 130 -11.79 9.58 16.00
C ILE A 130 -11.19 8.85 17.22
N GLY A 131 -10.43 7.76 17.00
CA GLY A 131 -9.84 6.98 18.08
C GLY A 131 -10.83 6.03 18.78
N ALA A 132 -11.72 5.40 18.01
CA ALA A 132 -12.65 4.38 18.48
C ALA A 132 -12.66 3.15 17.56
N TYR A 133 -12.86 1.97 18.16
CA TYR A 133 -13.15 0.73 17.44
C TYR A 133 -14.66 0.56 17.36
N VAL A 134 -15.17 0.41 16.14
CA VAL A 134 -16.59 0.33 15.83
C VAL A 134 -16.90 -0.97 15.10
N GLU A 135 -18.13 -1.43 15.20
CA GLU A 135 -18.64 -2.59 14.46
C GLU A 135 -20.05 -2.29 13.97
N GLU A 136 -20.38 -2.86 12.82
CA GLU A 136 -21.72 -2.79 12.26
C GLU A 136 -22.63 -3.79 12.98
N ALA A 137 -23.79 -3.32 13.43
CA ALA A 137 -24.79 -4.20 14.03
C ALA A 137 -25.52 -5.02 12.96
N ARG A 138 -25.89 -6.25 13.30
CA ARG A 138 -26.65 -7.15 12.40
C ARG A 138 -27.97 -6.59 11.90
N GLU A 139 -28.59 -5.68 12.64
CA GLU A 139 -29.85 -5.03 12.29
C GLU A 139 -29.63 -3.66 11.63
N GLY A 140 -28.38 -3.33 11.28
CA GLY A 140 -27.94 -2.05 10.74
C GLY A 140 -27.49 -1.07 11.83
N GLY A 141 -26.73 -0.05 11.41
CA GLY A 141 -26.13 0.96 12.28
C GLY A 141 -24.76 0.55 12.83
N VAL A 142 -24.02 1.53 13.36
CA VAL A 142 -22.64 1.36 13.83
C VAL A 142 -22.58 1.56 15.35
N TYR A 143 -22.01 0.61 16.08
CA TYR A 143 -21.82 0.73 17.53
C TYR A 143 -20.34 0.74 17.90
N ILE A 144 -20.05 1.45 18.98
CA ILE A 144 -18.71 1.61 19.51
C ILE A 144 -18.42 0.43 20.41
N ILE A 145 -17.44 -0.38 20.08
CA ILE A 145 -16.99 -1.48 20.94
C ILE A 145 -16.11 -0.94 22.06
N ARG A 146 -15.11 -0.12 21.70
CA ARG A 146 -14.15 0.46 22.65
C ARG A 146 -13.51 1.73 22.08
N THR A 147 -13.02 2.59 22.95
CA THR A 147 -12.18 3.74 22.60
C THR A 147 -10.72 3.43 22.90
N PHE A 148 -9.78 4.07 22.18
CA PHE A 148 -8.38 4.00 22.55
C PHE A 148 -8.13 4.85 23.81
N GLU A 149 -7.42 4.29 24.78
CA GLU A 149 -7.08 5.00 26.03
C GLU A 149 -6.18 6.21 25.72
N GLY A 150 -6.58 7.39 26.17
CA GLY A 150 -5.89 8.65 25.85
C GLY A 150 -6.07 9.12 24.39
N GLY A 151 -6.96 8.49 23.62
CA GLY A 151 -7.32 8.94 22.25
C GLY A 151 -8.45 9.98 22.23
N PRO A 152 -8.67 10.66 21.08
CA PRO A 152 -9.64 11.75 20.97
C PRO A 152 -11.07 11.37 21.41
N ALA A 153 -11.57 10.20 21.04
CA ALA A 153 -12.87 9.72 21.48
C ALA A 153 -12.96 9.53 23.00
N ALA A 154 -11.90 9.00 23.64
CA ALA A 154 -11.88 8.83 25.09
C ALA A 154 -11.84 10.19 25.82
N GLU A 155 -11.08 11.15 25.30
CA GLU A 155 -11.04 12.53 25.82
C GLU A 155 -12.38 13.25 25.64
N ALA A 156 -13.08 12.99 24.54
CA ALA A 156 -14.44 13.46 24.28
C ALA A 156 -15.51 12.76 25.14
N GLY A 157 -15.12 11.78 25.97
CA GLY A 157 -16.02 11.06 26.86
C GLY A 157 -16.87 9.99 26.19
N VAL A 158 -16.54 9.62 24.96
CA VAL A 158 -17.16 8.51 24.23
C VAL A 158 -16.83 7.20 24.96
N ARG A 159 -17.81 6.29 25.04
CA ARG A 159 -17.68 5.02 25.75
C ARG A 159 -18.12 3.86 24.87
N GLY A 160 -17.53 2.69 25.13
CA GLY A 160 -18.00 1.44 24.54
C GLY A 160 -19.46 1.16 24.89
N GLY A 161 -20.19 0.58 23.94
CA GLY A 161 -21.62 0.30 24.00
C GLY A 161 -22.52 1.42 23.48
N GLY A 162 -21.95 2.55 23.02
CA GLY A 162 -22.71 3.62 22.36
C GLY A 162 -23.05 3.29 20.91
N ILE A 163 -24.19 3.76 20.42
CA ILE A 163 -24.57 3.71 19.00
C ILE A 163 -24.24 5.06 18.36
N ILE A 164 -23.65 5.03 17.17
CA ILE A 164 -23.39 6.22 16.37
C ILE A 164 -24.64 6.52 15.55
N VAL A 165 -25.25 7.68 15.79
CA VAL A 165 -26.50 8.09 15.13
C VAL A 165 -26.26 9.03 13.94
N ALA A 166 -25.23 9.86 14.00
CA ALA A 166 -24.90 10.79 12.92
C ALA A 166 -23.40 11.14 12.93
N GLY A 167 -22.85 11.45 11.75
CA GLY A 167 -21.49 11.96 11.54
C GLY A 167 -21.55 13.15 10.59
N ASP A 168 -20.91 14.27 10.95
CA ASP A 168 -20.95 15.52 10.16
C ASP A 168 -22.35 16.04 9.78
N GLY A 169 -23.36 15.66 10.57
CA GLY A 169 -24.77 16.00 10.33
C GLY A 169 -25.49 15.05 9.37
N GLU A 170 -24.81 14.05 8.84
CA GLU A 170 -25.38 12.98 8.04
C GLU A 170 -25.83 11.82 8.95
N ASP A 171 -27.06 11.34 8.74
CA ASP A 171 -27.65 10.28 9.55
C ASP A 171 -27.07 8.93 9.11
N ILE A 172 -26.35 8.28 10.03
CA ILE A 172 -25.75 6.95 9.82
C ILE A 172 -26.66 5.83 10.35
N ALA A 173 -27.69 6.18 11.13
CA ALA A 173 -28.74 5.27 11.55
C ALA A 173 -29.89 5.20 10.53
N ALA A 174 -29.91 6.04 9.49
CA ALA A 174 -30.97 6.08 8.48
C ALA A 174 -30.94 4.91 7.47
N ASN A 175 -29.88 4.10 7.43
CA ASN A 175 -29.81 2.89 6.60
C ASN A 175 -30.35 1.63 7.31
N LEU A 176 -31.21 1.81 8.33
CA LEU A 176 -31.99 0.76 9.01
C LEU A 176 -33.25 0.36 8.23
#